data_AF-A0A820HEW6-F1
#
_entry.id   AF-A0A820HEW6-F1
#
_cell.length_a   1.000
_cell.length_b   1.000
_cell.length_c   1.000
_cell.angle_alpha   90.00
_cell.angle_beta   90.00
_cell.angle_gamma   90.00
#
_symmetry.space_group_name_H-M   'P 1'
#
loop_
_entity.id
_entity.type
_entity.pdbx_description
1 polymer ?
#
loop_
_entity_poly.entity_id
_entity_poly.type
_entity_poly.pdbx_seq_one_letter_code
_entity_poly.pdbx_strand_id
1 'polypeptide(L)'
;MKHQDSAGQISSQSLPRMLLKNQVVPPQWALMERLLFDQLNKAAFEFTARYTHADGTLIWRRDWPGMDGSDDPYEGFMNLALLYILGGSDELYDISRKIWDGITWQWTAYG
;
A
#
# COMPACT_ATOMS: atom_id res chain seq x y z
N MET A 1 -9.73 57.12 -17.44
CA MET A 1 -9.86 56.23 -16.27
C MET A 1 -8.69 55.27 -16.30
N LYS A 2 -7.65 55.51 -15.48
CA LYS A 2 -6.41 54.73 -15.47
C LYS A 2 -6.66 53.48 -14.63
N HIS A 3 -6.69 52.30 -15.25
CA HIS A 3 -6.65 51.04 -14.53
C HIS A 3 -5.19 50.80 -14.08
N GLN A 4 -4.96 50.84 -12.77
CA GLN A 4 -3.72 50.37 -12.17
C GLN A 4 -3.87 48.87 -11.93
N ASP A 5 -3.07 48.07 -12.63
CA ASP A 5 -2.90 46.66 -12.36
C ASP A 5 -2.06 46.51 -11.08
N SER A 6 -2.74 46.26 -9.96
CA SER A 6 -2.10 45.83 -8.72
C SER A 6 -1.68 44.36 -8.85
N ALA A 7 -0.49 44.13 -9.39
CA ALA A 7 0.17 42.82 -9.33
C ALA A 7 0.41 42.47 -7.85
N GLY A 8 -0.42 41.57 -7.32
CA GLY A 8 -0.27 41.02 -5.97
C GLY A 8 1.12 40.38 -5.83
N GLN A 9 1.92 40.90 -4.90
CA GLN A 9 3.18 40.28 -4.49
C GLN A 9 2.89 38.89 -3.91
N ILE A 10 3.15 37.85 -4.69
CA ILE A 10 3.25 36.49 -4.17
C ILE A 10 4.55 36.45 -3.36
N SER A 11 4.43 36.44 -2.04
CA SER A 11 5.57 36.22 -1.15
C SER A 11 6.11 34.81 -1.42
N SER A 12 7.33 34.73 -1.95
CA SER A 12 8.04 33.46 -2.11
C SER A 12 8.39 32.93 -0.72
N GLN A 13 7.52 32.14 -0.11
CA GLN A 13 7.88 31.40 1.09
C GLN A 13 8.99 30.42 0.71
N SER A 14 10.17 30.62 1.29
CA SER A 14 11.32 29.71 1.11
C SER A 14 10.98 28.35 1.71
N LEU A 15 11.22 27.27 0.95
CA LEU A 15 11.03 25.91 1.45
C LEU A 15 11.86 25.70 2.74
N PRO A 16 11.31 25.03 3.76
CA PRO A 16 12.04 24.72 4.97
C PRO A 16 13.32 23.95 4.65
N ARG A 17 14.47 24.43 5.14
CA ARG A 17 15.76 23.78 4.96
C ARG A 17 16.11 23.01 6.22
N MET A 18 16.24 21.69 6.13
CA MET A 18 16.79 20.86 7.19
C MET A 18 18.28 20.66 6.95
N LEU A 19 19.09 20.92 7.97
CA LEU A 19 20.53 20.68 7.96
C LEU A 19 20.82 19.49 8.87
N LEU A 20 21.39 18.43 8.29
CA LEU A 20 21.89 17.30 9.06
C LEU A 20 23.12 17.76 9.84
N LYS A 21 23.03 17.80 11.17
CA LYS A 21 24.13 18.26 12.03
C LYS A 21 25.21 17.19 12.23
N ASN A 22 24.81 15.93 12.34
CA ASN A 22 25.69 14.81 12.63
C ASN A 22 25.33 13.60 11.77
N GLN A 23 26.34 12.84 11.36
CA GLN A 23 26.14 11.46 10.88
C GLN A 23 26.05 10.53 12.10
N VAL A 24 25.08 9.61 12.08
CA VAL A 24 24.89 8.60 13.11
C VAL A 24 24.95 7.22 12.47
N VAL A 25 25.60 6.27 13.15
CA VAL A 25 25.57 4.86 12.75
C VAL A 25 24.15 4.34 13.02
N PRO A 26 23.49 3.69 12.05
CA PRO A 26 22.16 3.13 12.27
C PRO A 26 22.17 2.14 13.44
N PRO A 27 21.22 2.24 14.38
CA PRO A 27 21.11 1.27 15.46
C PRO A 27 20.71 -0.10 14.91
N GLN A 28 21.08 -1.17 15.61
CA GLN A 28 20.86 -2.54 15.15
C GLN A 28 19.39 -2.85 14.81
N TRP A 29 18.45 -2.32 15.59
CA TRP A 29 17.02 -2.54 15.35
C TRP A 29 16.58 -2.01 13.98
N ALA A 30 17.15 -0.91 13.49
CA ALA A 30 16.78 -0.32 12.21
C ALA A 30 17.27 -1.18 11.04
N LEU A 31 18.45 -1.79 11.18
CA LEU A 31 18.95 -2.77 10.21
C LEU A 31 18.09 -4.04 10.19
N MET A 32 17.66 -4.50 11.36
CA MET A 32 16.78 -5.68 11.48
C MET A 32 15.38 -5.42 10.90
N GLU A 33 14.82 -4.23 11.10
CA GLU A 33 13.54 -3.84 10.50
C GLU A 33 13.61 -3.85 8.97
N ARG A 34 14.69 -3.29 8.39
CA ARG A 34 14.90 -3.36 6.93
C ARG A 34 15.02 -4.79 6.42
N LEU A 35 15.76 -5.64 7.12
CA LEU A 35 15.85 -7.06 6.78
C LEU A 35 14.49 -7.76 6.88
N LEU A 36 13.69 -7.44 7.89
CA LEU A 36 12.33 -7.96 8.05
C LEU A 36 11.45 -7.56 6.86
N PHE A 37 11.45 -6.28 6.46
CA PHE A 37 10.69 -5.84 5.29
C PHE A 37 11.13 -6.54 4.01
N ASP A 38 12.43 -6.75 3.80
CA ASP A 38 12.92 -7.48 2.64
C ASP A 38 12.41 -8.95 2.61
N GLN A 39 12.26 -9.59 3.77
CA GLN A 39 11.67 -10.93 3.85
C GLN A 39 10.15 -10.91 3.67
N LEU A 40 9.47 -9.93 4.27
CA LEU A 40 8.02 -9.78 4.14
C LEU A 40 7.62 -9.47 2.70
N ASN A 41 8.40 -8.67 1.96
CA ASN A 41 8.16 -8.40 0.54
C ASN A 41 8.19 -9.70 -0.28
N LYS A 42 9.19 -10.56 -0.05
CA LYS A 42 9.29 -11.86 -0.74
C LYS A 42 8.10 -12.75 -0.41
N ALA A 43 7.75 -12.84 0.88
CA ALA A 43 6.62 -13.62 1.34
C ALA A 43 5.29 -13.10 0.76
N ALA A 44 5.12 -11.78 0.68
CA ALA A 44 3.94 -11.14 0.08
C ALA A 44 3.79 -11.50 -1.40
N PHE A 45 4.87 -11.44 -2.18
CA PHE A 45 4.84 -11.83 -3.60
C PHE A 45 4.55 -13.32 -3.78
N GLU A 46 5.14 -14.19 -2.95
CA GLU A 46 4.84 -15.62 -3.01
C GLU A 46 3.40 -15.93 -2.60
N PHE A 47 2.92 -15.32 -1.52
CA PHE A 47 1.55 -15.47 -1.02
C PHE A 47 0.53 -15.05 -2.06
N THR A 48 0.69 -13.86 -2.64
CA THR A 48 -0.22 -13.33 -3.65
C THR A 48 -0.23 -14.22 -4.91
N ALA A 49 0.94 -14.63 -5.40
CA ALA A 49 1.03 -15.54 -6.54
C ALA A 49 0.41 -16.91 -6.28
N ARG A 50 0.43 -17.39 -5.04
CA ARG A 50 -0.10 -18.71 -4.66
C ARG A 50 -1.62 -18.73 -4.53
N TYR A 51 -2.24 -17.64 -4.08
CA TYR A 51 -3.65 -17.62 -3.69
C TYR A 51 -4.55 -16.77 -4.61
N THR A 52 -3.98 -16.13 -5.64
CA THR A 52 -4.73 -15.30 -6.59
C THR A 52 -4.51 -15.74 -8.03
N HIS A 53 -5.49 -15.45 -8.89
CA HIS A 53 -5.34 -15.52 -10.33
C HIS A 53 -4.67 -14.26 -10.88
N ALA A 54 -4.23 -14.32 -12.12
CA ALA A 54 -3.54 -13.21 -12.77
C ALA A 54 -4.40 -11.93 -12.92
N ASP A 55 -5.72 -12.01 -12.78
CA ASP A 55 -6.63 -10.86 -12.79
C ASP A 55 -6.87 -10.25 -11.38
N GLY A 56 -6.38 -10.88 -10.32
CA GLY A 56 -6.56 -10.44 -8.93
C GLY A 56 -7.71 -11.11 -8.19
N THR A 57 -8.50 -11.96 -8.86
CA THR A 57 -9.50 -12.79 -8.18
C THR A 57 -8.82 -13.89 -7.36
N LEU A 58 -9.50 -14.36 -6.31
CA LEU A 58 -8.96 -15.36 -5.41
C LEU A 58 -9.18 -16.77 -5.94
N ILE A 59 -8.19 -17.63 -5.72
CA ILE A 59 -8.34 -19.09 -5.84
C ILE A 59 -9.20 -19.54 -4.66
N TRP A 60 -10.51 -19.54 -4.84
CA TRP A 60 -11.50 -19.71 -3.77
C TRP A 60 -12.62 -20.69 -4.15
N ARG A 61 -13.52 -20.93 -3.19
CA ARG A 61 -14.69 -21.79 -3.33
C ARG A 61 -15.61 -21.28 -4.44
N ARG A 62 -16.31 -22.19 -5.12
CA ARG A 62 -17.28 -21.84 -6.17
C ARG A 62 -18.60 -21.30 -5.64
N ASP A 63 -19.01 -21.74 -4.46
CA ASP A 63 -20.31 -21.40 -3.86
C ASP A 63 -20.12 -20.85 -2.45
N TRP A 64 -20.92 -19.84 -2.09
CA TRP A 64 -20.85 -19.17 -0.79
C TRP A 64 -21.88 -19.78 0.18
N PRO A 65 -21.47 -20.44 1.28
CA PRO A 65 -22.36 -21.26 2.10
C PRO A 65 -23.26 -20.47 3.06
N GLY A 66 -23.01 -19.17 3.27
CA GLY A 66 -23.77 -18.32 4.19
C GLY A 66 -23.02 -17.04 4.54
N MET A 67 -23.64 -16.08 5.23
CA MET A 67 -23.08 -14.73 5.44
C MET A 67 -21.79 -14.64 6.29
N ASP A 68 -21.39 -15.72 6.97
CA ASP A 68 -20.21 -15.76 7.82
C ASP A 68 -18.91 -15.82 7.00
N GLY A 69 -17.87 -15.12 7.44
CA GLY A 69 -16.55 -15.06 6.79
C GLY A 69 -16.47 -14.21 5.52
N SER A 70 -17.44 -13.31 5.29
CA SER A 70 -17.42 -12.42 4.11
C SER A 70 -16.26 -11.40 4.13
N ASP A 71 -15.69 -11.18 5.31
CA ASP A 71 -14.52 -10.37 5.61
C ASP A 71 -13.19 -11.13 5.48
N ASP A 72 -13.17 -12.46 5.68
CA ASP A 72 -11.97 -13.33 5.57
C ASP A 72 -11.05 -12.99 4.37
N PRO A 73 -11.56 -12.74 3.15
CA PRO A 73 -10.71 -12.42 2.01
C PRO A 73 -10.02 -11.07 2.18
N TYR A 74 -10.71 -10.06 2.70
CA TYR A 74 -10.11 -8.75 2.90
C TYR A 74 -9.08 -8.80 4.03
N GLU A 75 -9.38 -9.51 5.12
CA GLU A 75 -8.45 -9.72 6.23
C GLU A 75 -7.20 -10.49 5.79
N GLY A 76 -7.35 -11.49 4.92
CA GLY A 76 -6.24 -12.28 4.39
C GLY A 76 -5.20 -11.46 3.62
N PHE A 77 -5.59 -10.31 3.05
CA PHE A 77 -4.73 -9.49 2.20
C PHE A 77 -4.46 -8.07 2.74
N MET A 78 -5.08 -7.64 3.84
CA MET A 78 -4.91 -6.29 4.39
C MET A 78 -3.45 -5.91 4.69
N ASN A 79 -2.62 -6.89 5.05
CA ASN A 79 -1.22 -6.66 5.42
C ASN A 79 -0.34 -6.22 4.25
N LEU A 80 -0.78 -6.39 3.00
CA LEU A 80 -0.05 -5.89 1.83
C LEU A 80 -0.01 -4.36 1.80
N ALA A 81 -1.17 -3.72 1.99
CA ALA A 81 -1.28 -2.27 2.09
C ALA A 81 -0.53 -1.73 3.31
N LEU A 82 -0.61 -2.45 4.44
CA LEU A 82 0.13 -2.07 5.65
C LEU A 82 1.65 -2.09 5.42
N LEU A 83 2.17 -3.15 4.80
CA LEU A 83 3.58 -3.27 4.50
C LEU A 83 4.05 -2.16 3.55
N TYR A 84 3.26 -1.82 2.53
CA TYR A 84 3.55 -0.68 1.65
C TYR A 84 3.67 0.64 2.45
N ILE A 85 2.68 0.97 3.28
CA ILE A 85 2.65 2.22 4.06
C ILE A 85 3.85 2.33 5.02
N LEU A 86 4.29 1.20 5.58
CA LEU A 86 5.45 1.16 6.49
C LEU A 86 6.80 1.28 5.76
N GLY A 87 6.83 1.25 4.41
CA GLY A 87 8.05 1.38 3.62
C GLY A 87 8.57 0.04 3.05
N GLY A 88 7.66 -0.91 2.84
CA GLY A 88 7.87 -2.10 2.01
C GLY A 88 7.92 -1.77 0.52
N SER A 89 7.73 -2.78 -0.33
CA SER A 89 7.84 -2.62 -1.80
C SER A 89 6.76 -1.72 -2.38
N ASP A 90 7.13 -0.85 -3.32
CA ASP A 90 6.17 0.03 -4.03
C ASP A 90 5.16 -0.80 -4.85
N GLU A 91 5.56 -1.96 -5.37
CA GLU A 91 4.70 -2.87 -6.13
C GLU A 91 3.52 -3.41 -5.30
N LEU A 92 3.65 -3.44 -3.97
CA LEU A 92 2.57 -3.87 -3.08
C LEU A 92 1.38 -2.92 -3.10
N TYR A 93 1.59 -1.64 -3.45
CA TYR A 93 0.48 -0.71 -3.67
C TYR A 93 -0.45 -1.21 -4.78
N ASP A 94 0.12 -1.52 -5.95
CA ASP A 94 -0.64 -1.96 -7.10
C ASP A 94 -1.26 -3.34 -6.88
N ILE A 95 -0.50 -4.27 -6.29
CA ILE A 95 -0.98 -5.61 -5.97
C ILE A 95 -2.14 -5.55 -4.97
N SER A 96 -2.00 -4.77 -3.89
CA SER A 96 -3.03 -4.65 -2.86
C SER A 96 -4.33 -4.09 -3.44
N ARG A 97 -4.25 -3.07 -4.31
CA ARG A 97 -5.44 -2.50 -4.97
C ARG A 97 -6.10 -3.48 -5.92
N LYS A 98 -5.30 -4.18 -6.73
CA LYS A 98 -5.80 -5.17 -7.68
C LYS A 98 -6.54 -6.30 -6.97
N ILE A 99 -6.00 -6.80 -5.87
CA ILE A 99 -6.63 -7.87 -5.09
C ILE A 99 -7.89 -7.35 -4.40
N TRP A 100 -7.88 -6.13 -3.85
CA TRP A 100 -9.08 -5.50 -3.32
C TRP A 100 -10.20 -5.47 -4.37
N ASP A 101 -9.92 -4.94 -5.56
CA ASP A 101 -10.89 -4.87 -6.66
C ASP A 101 -11.35 -6.26 -7.11
N GLY A 102 -10.44 -7.23 -7.16
CA GLY A 102 -10.72 -8.62 -7.50
C GLY A 102 -11.63 -9.31 -6.49
N ILE A 103 -11.38 -9.14 -5.18
CA ILE A 103 -12.24 -9.63 -4.11
C ILE A 103 -13.62 -8.98 -4.22
N THR A 104 -13.67 -7.65 -4.32
CA THR A 104 -14.94 -6.91 -4.41
C THR A 104 -15.77 -7.39 -5.59
N TRP A 105 -15.16 -7.54 -6.77
CA TRP A 105 -15.84 -8.06 -7.95
C TRP A 105 -16.30 -9.51 -7.74
N GLN A 106 -15.43 -10.41 -7.29
CA GLN A 106 -15.75 -11.81 -7.08
C GLN A 106 -16.89 -11.99 -6.06
N TRP A 107 -16.94 -11.16 -5.01
CA TRP A 107 -17.98 -11.23 -3.99
C TRP A 107 -19.36 -10.83 -4.51
N THR A 108 -19.44 -9.88 -5.45
CA THR A 108 -20.73 -9.53 -6.07
C THR A 108 -21.36 -10.70 -6.84
N ALA A 109 -20.56 -11.69 -7.26
CA ALA A 109 -21.08 -12.89 -7.92
C ALA A 109 -21.76 -13.87 -6.96
N TYR A 110 -21.51 -13.76 -5.64
CA TYR A 110 -22.15 -14.62 -4.63
C TYR A 110 -23.53 -14.13 -4.18
N GLY A 111 -23.90 -12.89 -4.49
CA GLY A 111 -25.18 -12.27 -4.14
C GLY A 111 -25.06 -11.24 -3.02
#